data_AF-A0A7S4N6C7-F1
#
_entry.id   AF-A0A7S4N6C7-F1
#
_cell.length_a   1.000
_cell.length_b   1.000
_cell.length_c   1.000
_cell.angle_alpha   90.00
_cell.angle_beta   90.00
_cell.angle_gamma   90.00
#
_symmetry.space_group_name_H-M   'P 1'
#
loop_
_entity.id
_entity.type
_entity.pdbx_description
1 polymer ?
#
loop_
_entity_poly.entity_id
_entity_poly.type
_entity_poly.pdbx_seq_one_letter_code
_entity_poly.pdbx_strand_id
1 'polypeptide(L)'
;EGVVGVRKYDNYGRLINVYLDFFGPGQDVKLTYTNGDLVGVLEKKAQTDVIIHCDPDSDSNQPEPFSLKDGDNLVVNFRHISGCRVCTDEDYEERVGACNDGERLETKVRASGCNGPLTLYSSKTSCTEDFATFSLVFVVFALAILGCLAVGLIVTYWRSSRLENQYNDLIARSSAKSQRGSGAVSPARSPVRSEASSPPESVPPVAESAEPTLEEQKL
;
A
#
# COMPACT_ATOMS: atom_id res chain seq x y z
N GLU A 1 10.25 42.33 5.51
CA GLU A 1 11.68 42.25 5.85
C GLU A 1 11.89 43.01 7.15
N GLY A 2 12.51 42.39 8.14
CA GLY A 2 12.73 43.02 9.44
C GLY A 2 13.77 42.25 10.22
N VAL A 3 14.67 42.99 10.88
CA VAL A 3 15.70 42.45 11.75
C VAL A 3 15.03 41.80 12.95
N VAL A 4 15.20 40.48 13.08
CA VAL A 4 14.56 39.70 14.15
C VAL A 4 15.43 39.66 15.42
N GLY A 5 16.73 39.93 15.31
CA GLY A 5 17.59 40.03 16.48
C GLY A 5 18.99 40.55 16.19
N VAL A 6 19.60 41.12 17.23
CA VAL A 6 21.01 41.53 17.25
C VAL A 6 21.70 40.81 18.38
N ARG A 7 22.78 40.08 18.07
CA ARG A 7 23.67 39.51 19.08
C ARG A 7 25.07 40.07 18.90
N LYS A 8 25.71 40.40 20.03
CA LYS A 8 27.10 40.84 20.08
C LYS A 8 27.95 39.68 20.57
N TYR A 9 28.98 39.36 19.82
CA TYR A 9 29.96 38.35 20.20
C TYR A 9 31.30 39.02 20.40
N ASP A 10 31.98 38.67 21.49
CA ASP A 10 33.38 39.02 21.71
C ASP A 10 34.23 37.90 21.12
N ASN A 11 34.97 38.21 20.06
CA ASN A 11 35.91 37.29 19.45
C ASN A 11 37.30 37.93 19.49
N TYR A 12 38.17 37.42 20.37
CA TYR A 12 39.51 37.95 20.64
C TYR A 12 39.55 39.46 20.99
N GLY A 13 38.58 39.96 21.75
CA GLY A 13 38.51 41.37 22.17
C GLY A 13 37.87 42.30 21.12
N ARG A 14 37.29 41.74 20.05
CA ARG A 14 36.55 42.49 19.02
C ARG A 14 35.07 42.17 19.08
N LEU A 15 34.26 43.24 19.12
CA LEU A 15 32.80 43.17 19.10
C LEU A 15 32.30 43.00 17.67
N ILE A 16 31.86 41.80 17.34
CA ILE A 16 31.16 41.49 16.08
C ILE A 16 29.65 41.61 16.34
N ASN A 17 28.96 42.39 15.53
CA ASN A 17 27.50 42.42 15.54
C ASN A 17 26.98 41.43 14.50
N VAL A 18 26.03 40.60 14.90
CA VAL A 18 25.32 39.67 14.01
C VAL A 18 23.86 40.09 13.95
N TYR A 19 23.40 40.40 12.73
CA TYR A 19 21.99 40.67 12.45
C TYR A 19 21.37 39.47 11.77
N LEU A 20 20.16 39.11 12.19
CA LEU A 20 19.37 38.02 11.61
C LEU A 20 18.14 38.61 10.90
N ASP A 21 18.05 38.37 9.59
CA ASP A 21 16.91 38.76 8.75
C ASP A 21 16.30 37.54 8.06
N PHE A 22 14.97 37.52 7.95
CA PHE A 22 14.24 36.54 7.14
C PHE A 22 13.68 37.23 5.90
N PHE A 23 13.88 36.65 4.73
CA PHE A 23 13.47 37.25 3.46
C PHE A 23 13.02 36.21 2.42
N GLY A 24 12.24 36.67 1.45
CA GLY A 24 11.73 35.86 0.35
C GLY A 24 10.55 34.92 0.70
N PRO A 25 9.90 34.35 -0.33
CA PRO A 25 8.80 33.40 -0.16
C PRO A 25 9.24 32.02 0.40
N GLY A 26 10.55 31.73 0.35
CA GLY A 26 11.18 30.47 0.80
C GLY A 26 11.76 30.50 2.22
N GLN A 27 11.54 31.57 2.99
CA GLN A 27 12.05 31.74 4.35
C GLN A 27 13.59 31.67 4.45
N ASP A 28 14.29 32.29 3.49
CA ASP A 28 15.74 32.36 3.54
C ASP A 28 16.21 33.18 4.73
N VAL A 29 17.34 32.78 5.31
CA VAL A 29 17.93 33.40 6.50
C VAL A 29 19.18 34.15 6.10
N LYS A 30 19.25 35.44 6.39
CA LYS A 30 20.45 36.26 6.22
C LYS A 30 21.09 36.56 7.57
N LEU A 31 22.36 36.21 7.70
CA LEU A 31 23.22 36.55 8.81
C LEU A 31 24.21 37.62 8.35
N THR A 32 24.12 38.81 8.92
CA THR A 32 25.01 39.93 8.58
C THR A 32 26.02 40.13 9.70
N TYR A 33 27.29 39.89 9.41
CA TYR A 33 28.43 40.14 10.29
C TYR A 33 29.04 41.50 9.95
N THR A 34 29.03 42.42 10.91
CA THR A 34 29.63 43.76 10.74
C THR A 34 30.80 43.99 11.68
N ASN A 35 31.51 45.12 11.48
CA ASN A 35 32.72 45.50 12.22
C ASN A 35 33.93 44.58 11.99
N GLY A 36 34.09 44.06 10.77
CA GLY A 36 35.30 43.34 10.39
C GLY A 36 36.55 44.23 10.29
N ASP A 37 37.61 43.72 9.69
CA ASP A 37 38.82 44.50 9.45
C ASP A 37 38.57 45.67 8.50
N LEU A 38 39.44 46.68 8.53
CA LEU A 38 39.37 47.78 7.58
C LEU A 38 39.80 47.27 6.20
N VAL A 39 38.98 47.53 5.18
CA VAL A 39 39.22 47.10 3.80
C VAL A 39 39.16 48.30 2.87
N GLY A 40 40.00 48.25 1.83
CA GLY A 40 40.05 49.27 0.80
C GLY A 40 40.75 50.56 1.23
N VAL A 41 40.74 51.55 0.35
CA VAL A 41 41.43 52.83 0.53
C VAL A 41 40.68 53.77 1.50
N LEU A 42 39.36 53.57 1.63
CA LEU A 42 38.49 54.40 2.47
C LEU A 42 38.37 53.90 3.91
N GLU A 43 39.20 52.91 4.30
CA GLU A 43 39.19 52.30 5.65
C GLU A 43 37.77 51.96 6.13
N LYS A 44 36.98 51.31 5.26
CA LYS A 44 35.64 50.84 5.65
C LYS A 44 35.75 49.52 6.39
N LYS A 45 34.92 49.34 7.42
CA LYS A 45 34.82 48.05 8.12
C LYS A 45 34.23 47.00 7.18
N ALA A 46 34.89 45.87 7.05
CA ALA A 46 34.39 44.72 6.29
C ALA A 46 33.04 44.27 6.83
N GLN A 47 32.14 43.92 5.92
CA GLN A 47 30.89 43.26 6.23
C GLN A 47 30.84 41.93 5.49
N THR A 48 30.30 40.91 6.16
CA THR A 48 30.07 39.59 5.57
C THR A 48 28.62 39.21 5.72
N ASP A 49 27.97 38.95 4.60
CA ASP A 49 26.58 38.53 4.54
C ASP A 49 26.56 37.02 4.25
N VAL A 50 26.09 36.22 5.18
CA VAL A 50 25.86 34.79 4.99
C VAL A 50 24.38 34.56 4.76
N ILE A 51 24.03 34.14 3.55
CA ILE A 51 22.67 33.83 3.13
C ILE A 51 22.49 32.31 3.16
N ILE A 52 21.56 31.84 3.96
CA ILE A 52 21.19 30.43 4.06
C ILE A 52 19.82 30.25 3.41
N HIS A 53 19.83 29.64 2.23
CA HIS A 53 18.63 29.22 1.53
C HIS A 53 18.09 27.93 2.15
N CYS A 54 16.76 27.88 2.33
CA CYS A 54 16.11 26.65 2.76
C CYS A 54 16.23 25.58 1.68
N ASP A 55 16.83 24.45 2.06
CA ASP A 55 16.90 23.26 1.23
C ASP A 55 16.66 22.02 2.12
N PRO A 56 15.43 21.46 2.12
CA PRO A 56 15.05 20.36 3.00
C PRO A 56 15.68 19.02 2.60
N ASP A 57 16.20 18.92 1.37
CA ASP A 57 16.84 17.73 0.81
C ASP A 57 18.37 17.86 0.79
N SER A 58 18.91 18.94 1.35
CA SER A 58 20.36 19.15 1.44
C SER A 58 20.97 18.23 2.51
N ASP A 59 21.63 17.18 2.05
CA ASP A 59 22.51 16.32 2.86
C ASP A 59 23.88 16.97 3.13
N SER A 60 24.14 18.14 2.55
CA SER A 60 25.45 18.78 2.60
C SER A 60 25.65 19.55 3.91
N ASN A 61 26.51 19.02 4.78
CA ASN A 61 26.99 19.72 5.97
C ASN A 61 27.98 20.86 5.66
N GLN A 62 28.32 21.09 4.40
CA GLN A 62 29.43 21.96 4.01
C GLN A 62 28.92 23.12 3.15
N PRO A 63 29.25 24.37 3.51
CA PRO A 63 28.85 25.51 2.70
C PRO A 63 29.49 25.41 1.32
N GLU A 64 28.65 25.28 0.29
CA GLU A 64 29.10 25.54 -1.08
C GLU A 64 29.51 27.01 -1.14
N PRO A 65 30.80 27.34 -1.33
CA PRO A 65 31.24 28.71 -1.30
C PRO A 65 30.83 29.39 -2.62
N PHE A 66 29.59 29.84 -2.72
CA PHE A 66 29.22 30.87 -3.68
C PHE A 66 29.59 32.23 -3.07
N SER A 67 30.89 32.50 -3.06
CA SER A 67 31.45 33.78 -2.64
C SER A 67 31.34 34.75 -3.82
N LEU A 68 30.29 35.58 -3.84
CA LEU A 68 30.30 36.78 -4.67
C LEU A 68 30.88 37.93 -3.85
N LYS A 69 31.92 38.55 -4.39
CA LYS A 69 32.45 39.79 -3.85
C LYS A 69 31.63 40.94 -4.43
N ASP A 70 30.77 41.53 -3.63
CA ASP A 70 30.01 42.73 -4.01
C ASP A 70 30.71 43.97 -3.44
N GLY A 71 31.67 44.50 -4.20
CA GLY A 71 32.56 45.58 -3.75
C GLY A 71 33.48 45.15 -2.60
N ASP A 72 33.35 45.82 -1.45
CA ASP A 72 34.12 45.55 -0.22
C ASP A 72 33.46 44.51 0.70
N ASN A 73 32.25 44.05 0.35
CA ASN A 73 31.48 43.10 1.15
C ASN A 73 31.64 41.68 0.62
N LEU A 74 31.73 40.73 1.55
CA LEU A 74 31.75 39.30 1.23
C LEU A 74 30.34 38.74 1.35
N VAL A 75 29.78 38.20 0.27
CA VAL A 75 28.48 37.52 0.30
C VAL A 75 28.72 36.03 0.12
N VAL A 76 28.30 35.23 1.10
CA VAL A 76 28.39 33.77 1.09
C VAL A 76 26.97 33.22 1.01
N ASN A 77 26.68 32.42 0.00
CA ASN A 77 25.39 31.73 -0.12
C ASN A 77 25.55 30.26 0.28
N PHE A 78 24.58 29.72 1.00
CA PHE A 78 24.54 28.34 1.47
C PHE A 78 23.14 27.76 1.30
N ARG A 79 23.04 26.47 0.98
CA ARG A 79 21.77 25.72 0.92
C ARG A 79 21.77 24.66 2.00
N HIS A 80 20.85 24.77 2.96
CA HIS A 80 20.84 23.87 4.11
C HIS A 80 19.49 23.80 4.79
N ILE A 81 19.20 22.66 5.43
CA ILE A 81 17.97 22.44 6.16
C ILE A 81 17.78 23.43 7.31
N SER A 82 18.87 23.95 7.90
CA SER A 82 18.78 24.98 8.96
C SER A 82 18.26 26.33 8.46
N GLY A 83 18.26 26.57 7.14
CA GLY A 83 17.60 27.73 6.54
C GLY A 83 16.08 27.60 6.52
N CYS A 84 15.55 26.38 6.63
CA CYS A 84 14.12 26.14 6.67
C CYS A 84 13.54 26.42 8.06
N ARG A 85 12.28 26.86 8.13
CA ARG A 85 11.58 26.93 9.42
C ARG A 85 11.54 25.58 10.11
N VAL A 86 11.43 25.61 11.43
CA VAL A 86 11.11 24.43 12.23
C VAL A 86 9.73 23.92 11.83
N CYS A 87 9.63 22.61 11.62
CA CYS A 87 8.35 21.95 11.32
C CYS A 87 7.37 22.15 12.48
N THR A 88 6.10 22.38 12.12
CA THR A 88 4.95 22.41 13.04
C THR A 88 4.05 21.21 12.77
N ASP A 89 3.08 20.93 13.65
CA ASP A 89 2.18 19.78 13.46
C ASP A 89 1.38 19.83 12.13
N GLU A 90 1.16 21.03 11.58
CA GLU A 90 0.48 21.26 10.30
C GLU A 90 1.33 20.87 9.08
N ASP A 91 2.63 20.66 9.27
CA ASP A 91 3.57 20.26 8.22
C ASP A 91 3.65 18.76 8.00
N TYR A 92 2.95 18.00 8.84
CA TYR A 92 2.93 16.55 8.82
C TYR A 92 1.60 16.04 8.27
N GLU A 93 1.67 15.24 7.22
CA GLU A 93 0.53 14.52 6.69
C GLU A 93 0.43 13.14 7.32
N GLU A 94 -0.80 12.74 7.63
CA GLU A 94 -1.09 11.42 8.14
C GLU A 94 -1.17 10.42 6.98
N ARG A 95 -0.33 9.38 7.05
CA ARG A 95 -0.33 8.25 6.14
C ARG A 95 -0.88 7.04 6.87
N VAL A 96 -1.97 6.50 6.35
CA VAL A 96 -2.62 5.31 6.88
C VAL A 96 -2.23 4.11 6.00
N GLY A 97 -1.61 3.12 6.61
CA GLY A 97 -1.26 1.86 5.96
C GLY A 97 -2.46 0.93 5.76
N ALA A 98 -2.23 -0.20 5.10
CA ALA A 98 -3.23 -1.26 4.96
C ALA A 98 -3.58 -1.86 6.34
N CYS A 99 -4.81 -2.36 6.46
CA CYS A 99 -5.26 -3.14 7.61
C CYS A 99 -4.81 -4.59 7.41
N ASN A 100 -3.95 -5.10 8.29
CA ASN A 100 -3.48 -6.48 8.30
C ASN A 100 -3.65 -7.03 9.72
N ASP A 101 -4.29 -8.18 9.85
CA ASP A 101 -4.58 -8.86 11.13
C ASP A 101 -5.32 -7.97 12.14
N GLY A 102 -6.17 -7.07 11.64
CA GLY A 102 -6.92 -6.12 12.46
C GLY A 102 -6.09 -4.96 13.03
N GLU A 103 -4.85 -4.79 12.59
CA GLU A 103 -4.00 -3.63 12.88
C GLU A 103 -3.64 -2.88 11.61
N ARG A 104 -3.57 -1.55 11.69
CA ARG A 104 -3.01 -0.69 10.65
C ARG A 104 -1.97 0.23 11.23
N LEU A 105 -0.99 0.59 10.41
CA LEU A 105 0.05 1.54 10.79
C LEU A 105 -0.38 2.96 10.40
N GLU A 106 -0.48 3.85 11.37
CA GLU A 106 -0.69 5.27 11.17
C GLU A 106 0.63 6.00 11.42
N THR A 107 1.16 6.66 10.38
CA THR A 107 2.42 7.38 10.48
C THR A 107 2.21 8.81 10.02
N LYS A 108 2.66 9.77 10.84
CA LYS A 108 2.72 11.17 10.41
C LYS A 108 4.06 11.46 9.76
N VAL A 109 4.04 11.75 8.47
CA VAL A 109 5.23 12.02 7.65
C VAL A 109 5.29 13.49 7.27
N ARG A 110 6.49 14.04 7.21
CA ARG A 110 6.71 15.42 6.79
C ARG A 110 6.29 15.59 5.33
N ALA A 111 5.37 16.52 5.07
CA ALA A 111 4.89 16.82 3.72
C ALA A 111 5.51 18.10 3.14
N SER A 112 5.93 19.04 3.99
CA SER A 112 6.52 20.31 3.57
C SER A 112 8.04 20.35 3.76
N GLY A 113 8.70 21.25 3.04
CA GLY A 113 10.14 21.51 3.12
C GLY A 113 10.54 22.27 4.39
N CYS A 114 10.32 21.67 5.56
CA CYS A 114 10.66 22.24 6.86
C CYS A 114 11.79 21.46 7.56
N ASN A 115 12.43 22.11 8.53
CA ASN A 115 13.45 21.52 9.37
C ASN A 115 12.81 20.73 10.53
N GLY A 116 12.87 19.40 10.44
CA GLY A 116 12.29 18.50 11.42
C GLY A 116 12.44 17.05 11.01
N PRO A 117 12.16 16.10 11.92
CA PRO A 117 12.26 14.68 11.62
C PRO A 117 11.30 14.30 10.48
N LEU A 118 11.70 13.32 9.67
CA LEU A 118 10.89 12.82 8.56
C LEU A 118 9.57 12.22 9.04
N THR A 119 9.60 11.55 10.20
CA THR A 119 8.45 10.94 10.86
C THR A 119 8.28 11.55 12.24
N LEU A 120 7.09 12.04 12.55
CA LEU A 120 6.79 12.62 13.86
C LEU A 120 6.44 11.52 14.87
N TYR A 121 5.55 10.62 14.47
CA TYR A 121 5.23 9.41 15.21
C TYR A 121 4.75 8.32 14.26
N SER A 122 4.85 7.09 14.75
CA SER A 122 4.25 5.91 14.13
C SER A 122 3.49 5.15 15.21
N SER A 123 2.20 4.93 14.99
CA SER A 123 1.31 4.25 15.93
C SER A 123 0.57 3.12 15.22
N LYS A 124 0.31 2.04 15.94
CA LYS A 124 -0.56 0.96 15.49
C LYS A 124 -1.97 1.23 15.99
N THR A 125 -2.94 1.24 15.09
CA THR A 125 -4.35 1.39 15.43
C THR A 125 -5.14 0.17 14.99
N SER A 126 -6.18 -0.15 15.76
CA SER A 126 -7.09 -1.25 15.44
C SER A 126 -7.91 -0.90 14.21
N CYS A 127 -8.10 -1.85 13.31
CA CYS A 127 -8.92 -1.70 12.13
C CYS A 127 -9.77 -2.95 11.90
N THR A 128 -10.92 -2.77 11.25
CA THR A 128 -11.78 -3.88 10.84
C THR A 128 -11.36 -4.32 9.44
N GLU A 129 -10.94 -5.58 9.32
CA GLU A 129 -10.72 -6.16 8.00
C GLU A 129 -12.05 -6.39 7.30
N ASP A 130 -12.26 -5.70 6.17
CA ASP A 130 -13.45 -5.91 5.34
C ASP A 130 -13.42 -7.27 4.60
N PHE A 131 -12.36 -8.07 4.75
CA PHE A 131 -12.18 -9.39 4.13
C PHE A 131 -13.32 -10.37 4.44
N ALA A 132 -13.98 -10.22 5.59
CA ALA A 132 -15.15 -11.04 5.93
C ALA A 132 -16.29 -10.89 4.90
N THR A 133 -16.46 -9.71 4.31
CA THR A 133 -17.55 -9.47 3.35
C THR A 133 -17.26 -10.10 1.99
N PHE A 134 -16.04 -9.99 1.47
CA PHE A 134 -15.67 -10.59 0.18
C PHE A 134 -15.70 -12.13 0.22
N SER A 135 -15.20 -12.74 1.30
CA SER A 135 -15.25 -14.19 1.48
C SER A 135 -16.69 -14.72 1.54
N LEU A 136 -17.56 -14.04 2.29
CA LEU A 136 -18.97 -14.42 2.40
C LEU A 136 -19.71 -14.30 1.06
N VAL A 137 -19.48 -13.22 0.30
CA VAL A 137 -20.06 -13.04 -1.04
C VAL A 137 -19.65 -14.17 -1.98
N PHE A 138 -18.38 -14.59 -1.95
CA PHE A 138 -17.91 -15.70 -2.79
C PHE A 138 -18.59 -17.03 -2.43
N VAL A 139 -18.73 -17.32 -1.13
CA VAL A 139 -19.42 -18.54 -0.66
C VAL A 139 -20.89 -18.55 -1.07
N VAL A 140 -21.60 -17.42 -0.93
CA VAL A 140 -23.01 -17.30 -1.35
C VAL A 140 -23.15 -17.50 -2.85
N PHE A 141 -22.25 -16.92 -3.65
CA PHE A 141 -22.27 -17.08 -5.10
C PHE A 141 -22.01 -18.53 -5.54
N ALA A 142 -21.05 -19.20 -4.91
CA ALA A 142 -20.77 -20.61 -5.16
C ALA A 142 -21.98 -21.51 -4.84
N LEU A 143 -22.66 -21.27 -3.71
CA LEU A 143 -23.87 -21.99 -3.33
C LEU A 143 -25.02 -21.76 -4.32
N ALA A 144 -25.18 -20.52 -4.82
CA ALA A 144 -26.21 -20.19 -5.81
C ALA A 144 -26.00 -20.94 -7.14
N ILE A 145 -24.75 -21.00 -7.63
CA ILE A 145 -24.41 -21.75 -8.86
C ILE A 145 -24.70 -23.24 -8.66
N LEU A 146 -24.27 -23.80 -7.53
CA LEU A 146 -24.45 -25.22 -7.24
C LEU A 146 -25.94 -25.58 -7.12
N GLY A 147 -26.74 -24.70 -6.53
CA GLY A 147 -28.20 -24.82 -6.49
C GLY A 147 -28.83 -24.80 -7.89
N CYS A 148 -28.43 -23.87 -8.76
CA CYS A 148 -28.91 -23.79 -10.14
C CYS A 148 -28.56 -25.06 -10.95
N LEU A 149 -27.35 -25.59 -10.79
CA LEU A 149 -26.93 -26.84 -11.44
C LEU A 149 -27.75 -28.03 -10.95
N ALA A 150 -27.98 -28.14 -9.64
CA ALA A 150 -28.80 -29.22 -9.08
C ALA A 150 -30.24 -29.18 -9.62
N VAL A 151 -30.87 -27.99 -9.67
CA VAL A 151 -32.21 -27.82 -10.24
C VAL A 151 -32.22 -28.18 -11.72
N GLY A 152 -31.19 -27.76 -12.48
CA GLY A 152 -31.03 -28.13 -13.88
C GLY A 152 -30.98 -29.63 -14.09
N LEU A 153 -30.19 -30.36 -13.29
CA LEU A 153 -30.09 -31.81 -13.33
C LEU A 153 -31.39 -32.52 -12.97
N ILE A 154 -32.14 -32.01 -11.98
CA ILE A 154 -33.45 -32.58 -11.62
C ILE A 154 -34.43 -32.43 -12.78
N VAL A 155 -34.48 -31.24 -13.42
CA VAL A 155 -35.38 -30.99 -14.55
C VAL A 155 -35.02 -31.85 -15.77
N THR A 156 -33.73 -32.00 -16.08
CA THR A 156 -33.29 -32.85 -17.21
C THR A 156 -33.56 -34.33 -16.93
N TYR A 157 -33.32 -34.79 -15.69
CA TYR A 157 -33.64 -36.15 -15.28
C TYR A 157 -35.15 -36.44 -15.38
N TRP A 158 -36.00 -35.55 -14.86
CA TRP A 158 -37.46 -35.70 -14.95
C TRP A 158 -37.95 -35.73 -16.40
N ARG A 159 -37.36 -34.90 -17.27
CA ARG A 159 -37.68 -34.89 -18.69
C ARG A 159 -37.22 -36.18 -19.38
N SER A 160 -36.04 -36.69 -19.05
CA SER A 160 -35.49 -37.94 -19.58
C SER A 160 -36.33 -39.14 -19.14
N SER A 161 -36.66 -39.28 -17.85
CA SER A 161 -37.54 -40.35 -17.37
C SER A 161 -38.93 -40.30 -18.01
N ARG A 162 -39.45 -39.10 -18.32
CA ARG A 162 -40.72 -38.96 -19.04
C ARG A 162 -40.63 -39.49 -20.48
N LEU A 163 -39.50 -39.28 -21.16
CA LEU A 163 -39.27 -39.80 -22.52
C LEU A 163 -39.08 -41.32 -22.52
N GLU A 164 -38.34 -41.87 -21.56
CA GLU A 164 -38.16 -43.32 -21.40
C GLU A 164 -39.48 -44.03 -21.13
N ASN A 165 -40.34 -43.45 -20.29
CA ASN A 165 -41.68 -43.99 -20.03
C ASN A 165 -42.56 -44.02 -21.29
N GLN A 166 -42.45 -43.02 -22.18
CA GLN A 166 -43.16 -43.03 -23.46
C GLN A 166 -42.57 -44.04 -24.46
N TYR A 167 -41.24 -44.17 -24.49
CA TYR A 167 -40.56 -45.14 -25.34
C TYR A 167 -40.88 -46.58 -24.93
N ASN A 168 -40.91 -46.86 -23.61
CA ASN A 168 -41.27 -48.16 -23.06
C ASN A 168 -42.74 -48.53 -23.31
N ASP A 169 -43.68 -47.58 -23.29
CA ASP A 169 -45.09 -47.84 -23.65
C ASP A 169 -45.23 -48.24 -25.14
N LEU A 170 -44.46 -47.61 -26.05
CA LEU A 170 -44.45 -47.98 -27.47
C LEU A 170 -43.85 -49.37 -27.71
N ILE A 171 -42.78 -49.72 -26.99
CA ILE A 171 -42.20 -51.07 -27.03
C ILE A 171 -43.19 -52.12 -26.48
N ALA A 172 -43.87 -51.82 -25.37
CA ALA A 172 -44.87 -52.71 -24.79
C ALA A 172 -46.07 -52.95 -25.74
N ARG A 173 -46.53 -51.91 -26.45
CA ARG A 173 -47.65 -52.03 -27.41
C ARG A 173 -47.26 -52.76 -28.70
N SER A 174 -46.04 -52.55 -29.20
CA SER A 174 -45.54 -53.24 -30.40
C SER A 174 -45.24 -54.72 -30.15
N SER A 175 -44.70 -55.06 -28.97
CA SER A 175 -44.49 -56.45 -28.55
C SER A 175 -45.81 -57.20 -28.32
N ALA A 176 -46.82 -56.55 -27.70
CA ALA A 176 -48.16 -57.15 -27.53
C ALA A 176 -48.90 -57.42 -28.85
N LYS A 177 -48.63 -56.64 -29.91
CA LYS A 177 -49.23 -56.85 -31.24
C LYS A 177 -48.57 -58.00 -32.01
N SER A 178 -47.29 -58.27 -31.75
CA SER A 178 -46.55 -59.40 -32.35
C SER A 178 -47.00 -60.76 -31.80
N GLN A 179 -47.38 -60.82 -30.51
CA GLN A 179 -47.83 -62.06 -29.87
C GLN A 179 -49.25 -62.54 -30.24
N ARG A 180 -50.08 -61.74 -30.92
CA ARG A 180 -51.36 -62.23 -31.46
C ARG A 180 -51.24 -62.99 -32.79
N GLY A 181 -50.05 -63.09 -33.37
CA GLY A 181 -49.80 -63.77 -34.65
C GLY A 181 -49.02 -65.10 -34.56
N SER A 182 -48.60 -65.56 -33.39
CA SER A 182 -47.87 -66.83 -33.29
C SER A 182 -48.22 -67.55 -32.01
N GLY A 183 -48.87 -68.70 -32.19
CA GLY A 183 -49.20 -69.62 -31.12
C GLY A 183 -47.95 -70.14 -30.42
N ALA A 184 -48.13 -70.35 -29.12
CA ALA A 184 -47.55 -71.37 -28.26
C ALA A 184 -46.09 -71.78 -28.49
N VAL A 185 -45.22 -71.56 -27.49
CA VAL A 185 -44.60 -72.66 -26.72
C VAL A 185 -44.26 -72.12 -25.31
N SER A 186 -44.61 -72.92 -24.30
CA SER A 186 -44.43 -72.69 -22.86
C SER A 186 -43.13 -73.34 -22.33
N PRO A 187 -42.76 -73.27 -21.04
CA PRO A 187 -41.43 -72.85 -20.60
C PRO A 187 -40.58 -73.98 -19.98
N ALA A 188 -39.29 -73.73 -19.77
CA ALA A 188 -38.45 -74.56 -18.91
C ALA A 188 -37.49 -73.71 -18.03
N ARG A 189 -37.83 -73.65 -16.74
CA ARG A 189 -37.00 -73.85 -15.54
C ARG A 189 -35.56 -73.26 -15.49
N SER A 190 -35.42 -72.19 -14.69
CA SER A 190 -34.46 -71.91 -13.56
C SER A 190 -33.36 -72.95 -13.21
N PRO A 191 -32.24 -72.61 -12.50
CA PRO A 191 -32.12 -71.54 -11.48
C PRO A 191 -30.72 -70.84 -11.28
N VAL A 192 -30.70 -69.83 -10.39
CA VAL A 192 -29.62 -69.46 -9.41
C VAL A 192 -28.25 -68.99 -9.93
N ARG A 193 -27.84 -67.76 -9.54
CA ARG A 193 -26.76 -67.54 -8.53
C ARG A 193 -26.60 -66.06 -8.16
N SER A 194 -26.60 -65.85 -6.85
CA SER A 194 -26.37 -64.63 -6.09
C SER A 194 -24.90 -64.20 -6.05
N GLU A 195 -24.64 -62.89 -5.89
CA GLU A 195 -23.46 -62.16 -5.35
C GLU A 195 -23.37 -60.81 -6.11
N ALA A 196 -23.07 -59.62 -5.59
CA ALA A 196 -22.79 -59.02 -4.29
C ALA A 196 -22.91 -57.47 -4.52
N SER A 197 -23.48 -56.64 -3.63
CA SER A 197 -22.76 -55.82 -2.61
C SER A 197 -21.50 -55.13 -3.16
N SER A 198 -21.24 -53.81 -3.20
CA SER A 198 -21.73 -52.60 -2.51
C SER A 198 -21.17 -51.34 -3.27
N PRO A 199 -21.57 -50.10 -2.93
CA PRO A 199 -21.01 -48.84 -3.48
C PRO A 199 -19.96 -48.21 -2.51
N PRO A 200 -19.66 -46.89 -2.57
CA PRO A 200 -18.64 -46.18 -3.37
C PRO A 200 -17.49 -45.58 -2.50
N GLU A 201 -16.35 -45.14 -3.04
CA GLU A 201 -15.40 -44.32 -2.24
C GLU A 201 -14.53 -43.32 -3.03
N SER A 202 -14.78 -42.03 -2.72
CA SER A 202 -13.89 -40.87 -2.55
C SER A 202 -12.68 -40.56 -3.45
N VAL A 203 -12.67 -39.32 -3.92
CA VAL A 203 -11.53 -38.42 -4.23
C VAL A 203 -11.59 -37.26 -3.19
N PRO A 204 -10.60 -36.36 -2.96
CA PRO A 204 -9.13 -36.38 -2.74
C PRO A 204 -8.85 -35.91 -1.26
N PRO A 205 -7.82 -35.12 -0.80
CA PRO A 205 -6.53 -34.65 -1.34
C PRO A 205 -5.32 -34.79 -0.37
N VAL A 206 -4.09 -34.61 -0.85
CA VAL A 206 -3.02 -34.02 -0.02
C VAL A 206 -2.26 -33.00 -0.86
N ALA A 207 -2.45 -31.74 -0.49
CA ALA A 207 -1.52 -30.67 -0.76
C ALA A 207 -0.32 -30.82 0.19
N GLU A 208 0.89 -30.66 -0.32
CA GLU A 208 2.01 -30.22 0.51
C GLU A 208 2.66 -29.02 -0.16
N SER A 209 2.44 -27.88 0.47
CA SER A 209 2.99 -26.57 0.18
C SER A 209 3.66 -26.10 1.47
N ALA A 210 4.99 -26.02 1.46
CA ALA A 210 5.88 -25.16 2.25
C ALA A 210 7.30 -25.53 1.79
N GLU A 211 8.24 -24.63 1.49
CA GLU A 211 8.60 -23.38 2.17
C GLU A 211 9.12 -22.35 1.14
N PRO A 212 8.84 -21.05 1.33
CA PRO A 212 9.77 -20.01 0.94
C PRO A 212 10.62 -19.62 2.16
N THR A 213 11.91 -19.89 2.05
CA THR A 213 12.98 -19.35 2.89
C THR A 213 12.92 -17.82 2.90
N LEU A 214 12.73 -17.30 4.10
CA LEU A 214 12.90 -15.90 4.48
C LEU A 214 14.41 -15.63 4.64
N GLU A 215 15.06 -15.09 3.62
CA GLU A 215 16.26 -14.24 3.80
C GLU A 215 15.82 -12.82 3.46
N GLU A 216 15.69 -11.94 4.45
CA GLU A 216 16.80 -11.19 5.01
C GLU A 216 17.48 -10.34 3.92
N GLN A 217 17.05 -9.09 3.79
CA GLN A 217 18.01 -8.02 3.52
C GLN A 217 17.44 -6.67 3.97
N LYS A 218 17.94 -6.27 5.14
CA LYS A 218 18.18 -4.88 5.50
C LYS A 218 19.01 -4.22 4.41
N LEU A 219 18.53 -3.11 3.87
CA LEU A 219 19.33 -1.92 3.63
C LEU A 219 18.43 -0.69 3.75
#